data_AF-A0A7U4DML9-F1
#
_entry.id   AF-A0A7U4DML9-F1
#
_cell.length_a   1.000
_cell.length_b   1.000
_cell.length_c   1.000
_cell.angle_alpha   90.00
_cell.angle_beta   90.00
_cell.angle_gamma   90.00
#
_symmetry.space_group_name_H-M   'P 1'
#
loop_
_entity.id
_entity.type
_entity.pdbx_description
1 polymer ?
#
loop_
_entity_poly.entity_id
_entity_poly.type
_entity_poly.pdbx_seq_one_letter_code
_entity_poly.pdbx_strand_id
1 'polypeptide(L)'
;MRDKFGKGFSLGDQFFHDEHFEGHHHLKEGGYRRKKHHHGAKTFRRGRAIEFLNRLHVKRATLKQQLAAPELQSINHVLVGELKAIEMVINEFTQLFDIHEEEIEQYDSLTDGKDKSGEESATEDEETQSDQ
;
A
#
# COMPACT_ATOMS: atom_id res chain seq x y z
N MET A 1 -54.65 -51.05 -7.88
CA MET A 1 -55.61 -49.97 -7.66
C MET A 1 -54.81 -48.79 -7.10
N ARG A 2 -54.58 -47.72 -7.88
CA ARG A 2 -55.41 -46.50 -7.94
C ARG A 2 -55.46 -45.80 -6.56
N ASP A 3 -55.11 -44.54 -6.32
CA ASP A 3 -54.79 -43.40 -7.18
C ASP A 3 -54.03 -42.31 -6.41
N LYS A 4 -53.40 -41.46 -7.22
CA LYS A 4 -52.91 -40.09 -6.95
C LYS A 4 -53.99 -39.20 -6.35
N PHE A 5 -53.65 -38.25 -5.48
CA PHE A 5 -54.06 -36.83 -5.56
C PHE A 5 -53.12 -35.97 -4.70
N GLY A 6 -52.58 -34.90 -5.31
CA GLY A 6 -51.73 -33.91 -4.65
C GLY A 6 -52.46 -32.64 -4.21
N LYS A 7 -51.66 -31.62 -3.85
CA LYS A 7 -51.93 -30.29 -3.23
C LYS A 7 -51.80 -30.34 -1.71
N GLY A 8 -51.11 -29.43 -1.02
CA GLY A 8 -50.48 -28.16 -1.40
C GLY A 8 -49.66 -27.62 -0.21
N PHE A 9 -48.91 -26.56 -0.47
CA PHE A 9 -47.85 -25.97 0.35
C PHE A 9 -48.28 -25.40 1.72
N SER A 10 -47.41 -25.65 2.73
CA SER A 10 -46.88 -24.79 3.79
C SER A 10 -47.82 -23.89 4.63
N LEU A 11 -47.95 -24.21 5.93
CA LEU A 11 -48.17 -23.22 6.99
C LEU A 11 -47.80 -23.79 8.39
N GLY A 12 -47.09 -23.00 9.20
CA GLY A 12 -46.72 -23.28 10.59
C GLY A 12 -45.34 -22.68 10.88
N ASP A 13 -45.19 -21.39 11.19
CA ASP A 13 -45.75 -20.68 12.34
C ASP A 13 -45.58 -21.48 13.65
N GLN A 14 -44.38 -21.35 14.21
CA GLN A 14 -44.07 -21.75 15.59
C GLN A 14 -43.31 -20.60 16.26
N PHE A 15 -44.08 -19.70 16.88
CA PHE A 15 -43.63 -18.87 17.98
C PHE A 15 -44.65 -19.02 19.09
N PHE A 16 -44.25 -19.52 20.26
CA PHE A 16 -44.67 -19.11 21.61
C PHE A 16 -43.66 -19.78 22.58
N HIS A 17 -42.69 -19.01 23.07
CA HIS A 17 -42.66 -18.38 24.40
C HIS A 17 -42.43 -19.38 25.53
N ASP A 18 -41.20 -19.38 26.06
CA ASP A 18 -40.99 -19.64 27.47
C ASP A 18 -39.91 -18.68 28.00
N GLU A 19 -40.32 -17.88 28.98
CA GLU A 19 -39.55 -16.84 29.64
C GLU A 19 -38.76 -17.45 30.80
N HIS A 20 -37.44 -17.27 30.81
CA HIS A 20 -36.69 -17.17 32.06
C HIS A 20 -35.83 -15.90 32.03
N PHE A 21 -36.39 -14.90 32.69
CA PHE A 21 -35.80 -13.64 33.11
C PHE A 21 -34.76 -13.89 34.21
N GLU A 22 -33.55 -13.35 34.07
CA GLU A 22 -32.69 -12.72 35.10
C GLU A 22 -31.19 -12.91 34.83
N GLY A 23 -30.46 -11.80 34.75
CA GLY A 23 -29.03 -11.80 35.05
C GLY A 23 -28.14 -10.97 34.13
N HIS A 24 -27.89 -9.73 34.57
CA HIS A 24 -26.61 -9.02 34.41
C HIS A 24 -26.34 -8.21 33.13
N HIS A 25 -26.82 -6.97 33.20
CA HIS A 25 -26.05 -5.81 32.75
C HIS A 25 -24.62 -5.85 33.31
N HIS A 26 -23.65 -6.20 32.46
CA HIS A 26 -22.27 -5.82 32.67
C HIS A 26 -21.87 -4.75 31.65
N LEU A 27 -22.14 -3.51 32.05
CA LEU A 27 -21.36 -2.36 31.65
C LEU A 27 -19.91 -2.61 32.06
N LYS A 28 -19.09 -3.22 31.19
CA LYS A 28 -17.64 -3.22 31.35
C LYS A 28 -17.09 -1.90 30.81
N GLU A 29 -17.20 -0.90 31.68
CA GLU A 29 -16.20 0.15 31.81
C GLU A 29 -14.81 -0.50 31.87
N GLY A 30 -13.95 -0.24 30.88
CA GLY A 30 -12.74 -1.05 30.73
C GLY A 30 -11.82 -0.68 29.58
N GLY A 31 -11.31 0.55 29.59
CA GLY A 31 -9.98 0.85 29.04
C GLY A 31 -9.93 1.11 27.53
N TYR A 32 -9.84 2.39 27.18
CA TYR A 32 -9.21 2.88 25.97
C TYR A 32 -7.73 2.48 25.93
N ARG A 33 -7.46 1.19 25.72
CA ARG A 33 -6.13 0.74 25.31
C ARG A 33 -5.97 1.17 23.87
N ARG A 34 -5.21 2.26 23.72
CA ARG A 34 -4.69 2.81 22.46
C ARG A 34 -4.67 1.72 21.41
N LYS A 35 -5.41 1.93 20.32
CA LYS A 35 -5.21 1.20 19.06
C LYS A 35 -3.70 1.23 18.80
N LYS A 36 -3.01 0.14 19.13
CA LYS A 36 -1.69 -0.12 18.58
C LYS A 36 -1.97 -0.18 17.09
N HIS A 37 -1.58 0.86 16.37
CA HIS A 37 -1.57 0.84 14.92
C HIS A 37 -0.84 -0.43 14.56
N HIS A 38 -1.62 -1.41 14.09
CA HIS A 38 -1.09 -2.69 13.72
C HIS A 38 -0.11 -2.37 12.59
N HIS A 39 1.19 -2.38 12.88
CA HIS A 39 2.21 -2.79 11.93
C HIS A 39 1.93 -4.26 11.57
N GLY A 40 0.75 -4.53 11.00
CA GLY A 40 0.46 -5.75 10.30
C GLY A 40 1.51 -5.84 9.20
N ALA A 41 2.07 -7.05 9.03
CA ALA A 41 3.11 -7.37 8.06
C ALA A 41 3.06 -6.44 6.85
N LYS A 42 4.15 -5.68 6.60
CA LYS A 42 4.24 -4.65 5.54
C LYS A 42 3.59 -5.20 4.27
N THR A 43 2.36 -4.75 3.98
CA THR A 43 1.63 -5.29 2.85
C THR A 43 2.34 -4.84 1.57
N PHE A 44 2.39 -5.69 0.55
CA PHE A 44 3.00 -5.34 -0.73
C PHE A 44 2.49 -4.00 -1.28
N ARG A 45 1.19 -3.71 -1.08
CA ARG A 45 0.57 -2.43 -1.46
C ARG A 45 1.23 -1.23 -0.76
N ARG A 46 1.48 -1.31 0.55
CA ARG A 46 2.14 -0.25 1.30
C ARG A 46 3.59 -0.07 0.86
N GLY A 47 4.32 -1.18 0.64
CA GLY A 47 5.68 -1.12 0.10
C GLY A 47 5.75 -0.43 -1.26
N ARG A 48 4.83 -0.76 -2.17
CA ARG A 48 4.72 -0.10 -3.48
C ARG A 48 4.33 1.37 -3.38
N ALA A 49 3.49 1.73 -2.41
CA ALA A 49 3.13 3.12 -2.16
C ALA A 49 4.35 3.94 -1.72
N ILE A 50 5.16 3.40 -0.80
CA ILE A 50 6.40 4.06 -0.36
C ILE A 50 7.41 4.17 -1.52
N GLU A 51 7.60 3.10 -2.30
CA GLU A 51 8.45 3.12 -3.49
C GLU A 51 8.03 4.23 -4.48
N PHE A 52 6.72 4.36 -4.71
CA PHE A 52 6.17 5.41 -5.58
C PHE A 52 6.40 6.81 -5.00
N LEU A 53 6.17 6.99 -3.71
CA LEU A 53 6.39 8.25 -3.01
C LEU A 53 7.86 8.70 -3.11
N ASN A 54 8.80 7.78 -2.96
CA ASN A 54 10.23 8.05 -3.13
C ASN A 54 10.55 8.56 -4.54
N ARG A 55 9.97 7.96 -5.58
CA ARG A 55 10.14 8.45 -6.96
C ARG A 55 9.63 9.88 -7.12
N LEU A 56 8.54 10.26 -6.45
CA LEU A 56 8.03 11.64 -6.47
C LEU A 56 8.98 12.61 -5.75
N HIS A 57 9.57 12.19 -4.62
CA HIS A 57 10.57 12.99 -3.91
C HIS A 57 11.81 13.25 -4.75
N VAL A 58 12.30 12.26 -5.49
CA VAL A 58 13.42 12.42 -6.43
C VAL A 58 13.06 13.46 -7.50
N LYS A 59 11.89 13.33 -8.15
CA LYS A 59 11.44 14.31 -9.16
C LYS A 59 11.33 15.72 -8.60
N ARG A 60 10.77 15.86 -7.39
CA ARG A 60 10.69 17.15 -6.68
C ARG A 60 12.07 17.76 -6.47
N ALA A 61 13.05 16.97 -6.04
CA ALA A 61 14.42 17.44 -5.83
C ALA A 61 15.05 17.89 -7.17
N THR A 62 14.88 17.11 -8.23
CA THR A 62 15.37 17.47 -9.58
C THR A 62 14.75 18.78 -10.07
N LEU A 63 13.44 18.98 -9.94
CA LEU A 63 12.77 20.23 -10.34
C LEU A 63 13.30 21.44 -9.55
N LYS A 64 13.58 21.27 -8.26
CA LYS A 64 14.19 22.33 -7.44
C LYS A 64 15.59 22.69 -7.91
N GLN A 65 16.40 21.70 -8.29
CA GLN A 65 17.73 21.95 -8.87
C GLN A 65 17.61 22.67 -10.22
N GLN A 66 16.66 22.27 -11.06
CA GLN A 66 16.41 22.92 -12.35
C GLN A 66 15.97 24.38 -12.21
N LEU A 67 15.18 24.72 -11.19
CA LEU A 67 14.79 26.11 -10.89
C LEU A 67 15.98 27.00 -10.53
N ALA A 68 17.05 26.43 -9.98
CA ALA A 68 18.29 27.17 -9.70
C ALA A 68 19.20 27.30 -10.93
N ALA A 69 18.93 26.56 -12.03
CA ALA A 69 19.75 26.59 -13.23
C ALA A 69 19.44 27.85 -14.07
N PRO A 70 20.44 28.72 -14.33
CA PRO A 70 20.22 29.95 -15.09
C PRO A 70 19.80 29.69 -16.54
N GLU A 71 20.19 28.54 -17.09
CA GLU A 71 19.85 28.12 -18.46
C GLU A 71 18.35 27.87 -18.67
N LEU A 72 17.60 27.58 -17.60
CA LEU A 72 16.19 27.22 -17.66
C LEU A 72 15.24 28.36 -17.25
N GLN A 73 15.75 29.59 -17.08
CA GLN A 73 14.95 30.72 -16.60
C GLN A 73 13.72 31.02 -17.48
N SER A 74 13.84 30.83 -18.79
CA SER A 74 12.75 31.06 -19.75
C SER A 74 11.53 30.15 -19.52
N ILE A 75 11.75 28.96 -18.93
CA ILE A 75 10.72 27.97 -18.65
C ILE A 75 10.35 27.85 -17.17
N ASN A 76 10.85 28.75 -16.31
CA ASN A 76 10.61 28.70 -14.86
C ASN A 76 9.13 28.60 -14.49
N HIS A 77 8.25 29.29 -15.22
CA HIS A 77 6.80 29.22 -14.96
C HIS A 77 6.23 27.80 -15.13
N VAL A 78 6.74 27.04 -16.10
CA VAL A 78 6.39 25.63 -16.31
C VAL A 78 6.93 24.78 -15.17
N LEU A 79 8.21 24.95 -14.82
CA LEU A 79 8.88 24.19 -13.76
C LEU A 79 8.22 24.41 -12.39
N VAL A 80 7.81 25.64 -12.06
CA VAL A 80 7.05 25.95 -10.84
C VAL A 80 5.68 25.27 -10.86
N GLY A 81 5.00 25.27 -12.00
CA GLY A 81 3.71 24.58 -12.17
C GLY A 81 3.83 23.08 -11.96
N GLU A 82 4.84 22.45 -12.56
CA GLU A 82 5.11 21.03 -12.40
C GLU A 82 5.52 20.67 -10.97
N LEU A 83 6.39 21.48 -10.35
CA LEU A 83 6.79 21.29 -8.96
C LEU A 83 5.56 21.31 -8.04
N LYS A 84 4.66 22.28 -8.22
CA LYS A 84 3.42 22.37 -7.46
C LYS A 84 2.51 21.15 -7.70
N ALA A 85 2.41 20.67 -8.93
CA ALA A 85 1.64 19.47 -9.25
C ALA A 85 2.17 18.24 -8.51
N ILE A 86 3.49 18.04 -8.50
CA ILE A 86 4.13 16.95 -7.76
C ILE A 86 3.90 17.08 -6.26
N GLU A 87 4.05 18.28 -5.69
CA GLU A 87 3.81 18.50 -4.25
C GLU A 87 2.35 18.23 -3.86
N MET A 88 1.37 18.59 -4.70
CA MET A 88 -0.03 18.24 -4.46
C MET A 88 -0.24 16.72 -4.46
N VAL A 89 0.29 16.00 -5.45
CA VAL A 89 0.18 14.54 -5.54
C VAL A 89 0.83 13.87 -4.34
N ILE A 90 2.02 14.32 -3.90
CA ILE A 90 2.68 13.81 -2.69
C ILE A 90 1.74 13.95 -1.48
N ASN A 91 1.18 15.14 -1.27
CA ASN A 91 0.32 15.42 -0.12
C ASN A 91 -0.95 14.58 -0.11
N GLU A 92 -1.61 14.43 -1.27
CA GLU A 92 -2.81 13.61 -1.43
C GLU A 92 -2.50 12.12 -1.24
N PHE A 93 -1.37 11.65 -1.79
CA PHE A 93 -0.97 10.26 -1.74
C PHE A 93 -0.60 9.82 -0.32
N THR A 94 0.16 10.66 0.41
CA THR A 94 0.51 10.39 1.81
C THR A 94 -0.74 10.29 2.69
N GLN A 95 -1.74 11.16 2.48
CA GLN A 95 -3.02 11.09 3.19
C GLN A 95 -3.82 9.84 2.81
N LEU A 96 -3.88 9.50 1.51
CA LEU A 96 -4.65 8.35 1.01
C LEU A 96 -4.14 7.03 1.60
N PHE A 97 -2.83 6.92 1.80
CA PHE A 97 -2.19 5.70 2.32
C PHE A 97 -1.81 5.78 3.80
N ASP A 98 -2.11 6.89 4.48
CA ASP A 98 -1.72 7.15 5.88
C ASP A 98 -0.24 6.82 6.13
N ILE A 99 0.65 7.32 5.26
CA ILE A 99 2.09 7.06 5.32
C ILE A 99 2.72 8.04 6.31
N HIS A 100 3.52 7.52 7.25
CA HIS A 100 4.26 8.36 8.20
C HIS A 100 5.72 8.52 7.77
N GLU A 101 6.35 9.62 8.17
CA GLU A 101 7.73 9.96 7.76
C GLU A 101 8.75 8.89 8.20
N GLU A 102 8.54 8.29 9.37
CA GLU A 102 9.36 7.18 9.90
C GLU A 102 9.40 5.95 8.96
N GLU A 103 8.35 5.74 8.17
CA GLU A 103 8.27 4.59 7.25
C GLU A 103 9.02 4.85 5.94
N ILE A 104 9.12 6.11 5.54
CA ILE A 104 9.90 6.54 4.39
C ILE A 104 11.38 6.32 4.70
N GLU A 105 11.84 6.79 5.87
CA GLU A 105 13.22 6.61 6.34
C GLU A 105 13.58 5.12 6.48
N GLN A 106 12.67 4.31 7.01
CA GLN A 106 12.88 2.86 7.10
C GLN A 106 12.99 2.19 5.73
N TYR A 107 12.22 2.62 4.73
CA TYR A 107 12.29 2.04 3.39
C TYR A 107 13.62 2.36 2.71
N ASP A 108 14.09 3.61 2.81
CA ASP A 108 15.37 4.04 2.24
C ASP A 108 16.53 3.20 2.80
N SER A 109 16.52 2.95 4.11
CA SER A 109 17.54 2.09 4.76
C SER A 109 17.52 0.62 4.30
N LEU A 110 16.37 0.12 3.81
CA LEU A 110 16.21 -1.27 3.35
C LEU A 110 16.56 -1.44 1.86
N THR A 111 16.48 -0.38 1.07
CA THR A 111 16.76 -0.43 -0.38
C THR A 111 18.21 -0.14 -0.73
N ASP A 112 18.93 0.64 0.09
CA ASP A 112 20.35 0.96 -0.15
C ASP A 112 21.27 -0.30 -0.14
N GLY A 113 20.80 -1.41 0.44
CA GLY A 113 21.53 -2.68 0.50
C GLY A 113 21.25 -3.68 -0.64
N LYS A 114 20.29 -3.43 -1.55
CA LYS A 114 19.87 -4.41 -2.57
C LYS A 114 20.53 -4.26 -3.95
N ASP A 115 21.19 -3.15 -4.22
CA ASP A 115 21.77 -2.87 -5.55
C ASP A 115 23.18 -3.48 -5.75
N LYS A 116 23.65 -4.38 -4.88
CA LYS A 116 25.02 -4.96 -4.94
C LYS A 116 25.13 -6.47 -5.20
N SER A 117 24.05 -7.21 -5.45
CA SER A 117 24.13 -8.68 -5.58
C SER A 117 23.54 -9.24 -6.88
N GLY A 118 23.79 -8.58 -8.02
CA GLY A 118 23.20 -8.97 -9.30
C GLY A 118 24.11 -8.75 -10.50
N GLU A 119 25.40 -9.08 -10.38
CA GLU A 119 26.30 -9.15 -11.54
C GLU A 119 27.32 -10.28 -11.28
N GLU A 120 27.18 -11.40 -11.99
CA GLU A 120 28.22 -12.33 -12.45
C GLU A 120 27.62 -13.71 -12.79
N SER A 121 27.36 -13.95 -14.08
CA SER A 121 27.78 -15.17 -14.78
C SER A 121 27.47 -15.04 -16.28
N ALA A 122 28.31 -14.31 -17.01
CA ALA A 122 28.46 -14.55 -18.45
C ALA A 122 29.72 -15.42 -18.57
N THR A 123 29.53 -16.71 -18.84
CA THR A 123 30.60 -17.64 -19.20
C THR A 123 31.05 -17.29 -20.62
N GLU A 124 32.30 -16.86 -20.77
CA GLU A 124 32.98 -16.67 -22.05
C GLU A 124 33.35 -18.04 -22.63
N ASP A 125 32.82 -18.34 -23.81
CA ASP A 125 33.25 -19.45 -24.66
C ASP A 125 34.59 -19.08 -25.32
N GLU A 126 35.69 -19.68 -24.86
CA GLU A 126 36.99 -19.61 -25.56
C GLU A 126 37.05 -20.71 -26.63
N GLU A 127 36.90 -20.31 -27.90
CA GLU A 127 37.21 -21.10 -29.07
C GLU A 127 38.70 -21.50 -29.08
N THR A 128 38.96 -22.80 -29.02
CA THR A 128 40.29 -23.36 -29.25
C THR A 128 40.56 -23.40 -30.76
N GLN A 129 41.32 -22.42 -31.27
CA GLN A 129 41.98 -22.52 -32.57
C GLN A 129 43.17 -23.50 -32.46
N SER A 130 43.02 -24.69 -33.04
CA SER A 130 44.15 -25.55 -33.38
C SER A 130 44.61 -25.22 -34.80
N ASP A 131 45.80 -24.65 -34.94
CA ASP A 131 46.55 -24.71 -36.19
C ASP A 131 48.05 -24.80 -35.89
N GLN A 132 48.68 -25.75 -36.60
CA GLN A 132 50.10 -26.15 -36.68
C GLN A 132 50.57 -27.33 -35.82
#